data_AF-A0A433UFC9-F1
#
_entry.id   AF-A0A433UFC9-F1
#
_cell.length_a   1.000
_cell.length_b   1.000
_cell.length_c   1.000
_cell.angle_alpha   90.00
_cell.angle_beta   90.00
_cell.angle_gamma   90.00
#
_symmetry.space_group_name_H-M   'P 1'
#
loop_
_entity.id
_entity.type
_entity.pdbx_description
1 polymer ?
#
loop_
_entity_poly.entity_id
_entity_poly.type
_entity_poly.pdbx_seq_one_letter_code
_entity_poly.pdbx_strand_id
1 'polypeptide(L)' 'MEAIKYTVLDLLNHGGRQYEPGDVVELTEQEAAPLISLNVVEPLPVEEKALNK' A
#
# COMPACT_ATOMS: atom_id res chain seq x y z
N MET A 1 -10.92 10.72 3.72
CA MET A 1 -9.70 10.40 2.96
C MET A 1 -9.84 8.95 2.53
N GLU A 2 -9.64 8.67 1.25
CA GLU A 2 -9.78 7.30 0.73
C GLU A 2 -8.53 6.50 1.10
N ALA A 3 -8.72 5.29 1.64
CA ALA A 3 -7.63 4.37 1.90
C ALA A 3 -7.34 3.59 0.61
N ILE A 4 -6.08 3.58 0.19
CA ILE A 4 -5.59 2.86 -0.99
C ILE A 4 -4.79 1.67 -0.49
N LYS A 5 -4.86 0.55 -1.23
CA LYS A 5 -4.09 -0.65 -0.92
C LYS A 5 -2.69 -0.54 -1.51
N TYR A 6 -1.69 -0.81 -0.68
CA TYR A 6 -0.29 -0.84 -1.05
C TYR A 6 0.31 -2.20 -0.72
N THR A 7 1.23 -2.66 -1.56
CA THR A 7 2.07 -3.82 -1.25
C THR A 7 3.23 -3.35 -0.40
N VAL A 8 3.48 -4.06 0.69
CA VAL A 8 4.63 -3.85 1.57
C VAL A 8 5.87 -4.45 0.90
N LEU A 9 6.88 -3.63 0.68
CA LEU A 9 8.17 -4.04 0.09
C LEU A 9 9.21 -4.37 1.16
N ASP A 10 9.09 -3.74 2.34
CA ASP A 10 9.99 -3.93 3.48
C ASP A 10 9.19 -3.90 4.79
N LEU A 11 9.76 -4.38 5.90
CA LEU A 11 9.10 -4.48 7.19
C LEU A 11 8.41 -3.16 7.59
N LEU A 12 7.09 -3.18 7.66
CA LEU A 12 6.29 -2.00 7.97
C LEU A 12 5.56 -2.16 9.30
N ASN A 13 5.70 -1.17 10.18
CA ASN A 13 4.91 -1.07 11.40
C ASN A 13 3.89 0.07 11.26
N HIS A 14 2.62 -0.29 11.12
CA HIS A 14 1.55 0.67 10.91
C HIS A 14 0.30 0.28 11.71
N GLY A 15 -0.37 1.25 12.35
CA GLY A 15 -1.59 1.00 13.12
C GLY A 15 -1.44 0.02 14.29
N GLY A 16 -0.22 -0.13 14.85
CA GLY A 16 0.07 -1.10 15.91
C GLY A 16 0.23 -2.55 15.43
N ARG A 17 0.25 -2.77 14.11
CA ARG A 17 0.51 -4.08 13.48
C ARG A 17 1.79 -4.02 12.66
N GLN A 18 2.52 -5.13 12.67
CA GLN A 18 3.67 -5.36 11.80
C GLN A 18 3.19 -6.08 10.53
N TYR A 19 3.67 -5.61 9.38
CA TYR A 19 3.44 -6.17 8.05
C TYR A 19 4.77 -6.62 7.46
N GLU A 20 4.79 -7.80 6.86
CA GLU A 20 5.97 -8.38 6.22
C GLU A 20 6.03 -7.99 4.74
N PRO A 21 7.21 -8.06 4.10
CA PRO A 21 7.32 -7.89 2.66
C PRO A 21 6.40 -8.86 1.89
N GLY A 22 5.58 -8.32 0.99
CA GLY A 22 4.53 -9.03 0.26
C GLY A 22 3.13 -8.89 0.85
N ASP A 23 3.00 -8.40 2.10
CA ASP A 23 1.69 -8.11 2.68
C ASP A 23 1.02 -6.92 2.00
N VAL A 24 -0.30 -6.85 2.15
CA VAL A 24 -1.10 -5.71 1.69
C VAL A 24 -1.53 -4.88 2.90
N VAL A 25 -1.25 -3.59 2.84
CA VAL A 25 -1.65 -2.60 3.84
C VAL A 25 -2.54 -1.54 3.21
N GLU A 26 -3.55 -1.10 3.96
CA GLU A 26 -4.41 0.02 3.58
C GLU A 26 -3.86 1.29 4.22
N LEU A 27 -3.46 2.25 3.38
CA LEU A 27 -2.88 3.52 3.80
C LEU A 27 -3.62 4.66 3.09
N THR A 28 -3.73 5.80 3.73
CA THR A 28 -4.10 7.03 3.02
C THR A 28 -2.92 7.55 2.18
N GLU A 29 -3.19 8.39 1.18
CA GLU A 29 -2.13 8.99 0.36
C GLU A 29 -1.07 9.74 1.20
N GLN A 30 -1.49 10.38 2.31
CA GLN A 30 -0.59 11.10 3.21
C GLN A 30 0.33 10.15 4.00
N GLU A 31 -0.17 8.98 4.37
CA GLU A 31 0.61 7.95 5.07
C GLU A 31 1.55 7.21 4.11
N ALA A 32 1.09 6.95 2.88
CA ALA A 32 1.85 6.24 1.87
C ALA A 32 2.97 7.07 1.24
N ALA A 33 2.79 8.38 1.03
CA ALA A 33 3.78 9.25 0.38
C ALA A 33 5.23 9.12 0.93
N PRO A 34 5.47 9.20 2.26
CA PRO A 34 6.81 8.98 2.80
C PRO A 34 7.28 7.53 2.66
N LEU A 35 6.38 6.54 2.76
CA LEU A 35 6.71 5.12 2.65
C LEU A 35 7.09 4.71 1.22
N ILE A 36 6.42 5.28 0.21
CA ILE A 36 6.77 5.11 -1.21
C ILE A 36 8.14 5.73 -1.49
N SER A 37 8.40 6.92 -0.95
CA SER A 37 9.70 7.61 -1.12
C SER A 37 10.86 6.83 -0.49
N LEU A 38 10.58 6.09 0.59
CA LEU A 38 11.53 5.18 1.25
C LEU A 38 11.56 3.77 0.64
N ASN A 39 10.78 3.52 -0.42
CA ASN A 39 10.65 2.23 -1.06
C ASN A 39 10.21 1.10 -0.09
N VAL A 40 9.38 1.46 0.90
CA VAL A 40 8.80 0.54 1.90
C VAL A 40 7.46 -0.01 1.43
N VAL A 41 6.71 0.75 0.63
CA VAL A 41 5.45 0.31 0.05
C VAL A 41 5.35 0.75 -1.41
N GLU A 42 4.62 0.00 -2.23
CA GLU A 42 4.27 0.38 -3.59
C GLU A 42 2.75 0.33 -3.80
N PRO A 43 2.18 1.23 -4.62
CA PRO A 43 0.76 1.16 -4.94
C PRO A 43 0.49 -0.15 -5.66
N LEU A 44 -0.47 -0.93 -5.16
CA LEU A 44 -0.95 -2.06 -5.95
C LEU A 44 -1.49 -1.49 -7.26
N PRO A 45 -1.17 -2.10 -8.41
CA PRO A 45 -1.89 -1.78 -9.62
C PRO A 45 -3.35 -2.05 -9.30
N VAL A 46 -4.15 -0.99 -9.17
CA VAL A 46 -5.60 -1.10 -9.16
C VAL A 46 -5.86 -1.84 -10.45
N GLU A 47 -6.26 -3.11 -10.39
CA GLU A 47 -6.74 -3.81 -11.58
C GLU A 47 -7.70 -2.82 -12.22
N GLU A 48 -7.24 -2.23 -13.34
CA GLU A 48 -8.09 -1.47 -14.22
C GLU A 48 -9.34 -2.31 -14.32
N LYS A 49 -10.50 -1.72 -14.05
CA LYS A 49 -11.78 -2.36 -14.32
C LYS A 49 -11.67 -2.99 -15.70
N ALA A 50 -11.33 -4.27 -15.74
CA ALA A 50 -11.20 -5.03 -16.94
C ALA A 50 -12.63 -5.25 -17.34
N LEU A 51 -13.14 -4.31 -18.14
CA LEU A 51 -13.86 -4.61 -19.35
C LEU A 51 -14.86 -5.76 -19.20
N ASN A 52 -15.97 -5.52 -18.49
CA ASN A 52 -17.23 -6.21 -18.75
C ASN A 52 -18.15 -5.18 -19.43
N LYS A 53 -18.04 -5.01 -20.75
CA LYS A 53 -18.70 -5.79 -21.83
C LYS A 53 -20.12 -5.31 -22.09
#